data_AF-A0AAE0B5U0-F1
#
_entry.id   AF-A0AAE0B5U0-F1
#
_cell.length_a   1.000
_cell.length_b   1.000
_cell.length_c   1.000
_cell.angle_alpha   90.00
_cell.angle_beta   90.00
_cell.angle_gamma   90.00
#
_symmetry.space_group_name_H-M   'P 1'
#
loop_
_entity.id
_entity.type
_entity.pdbx_description
1 polymer ?
#
loop_
_entity_poly.entity_id
_entity_poly.type
_entity_poly.pdbx_seq_one_letter_code
_entity_poly.pdbx_strand_id
1 'polypeptide(L)'
;MKELLRPAKTRFATIFIMFSRIYTQKRNLRKMFTSEVLATSKWAKERVGRKVSWPLVRVLRLVDGERKPPMGNIYEAMDRAKEAIARLFK
;
A
#
# COMPACT_ATOMS: atom_id res chain seq x y z
N MET A 1 -27.88 10.06 -26.57
CA MET A 1 -27.38 10.86 -25.42
C MET A 1 -27.17 9.91 -24.24
N LYS A 2 -25.91 9.56 -23.98
CA LYS A 2 -25.38 9.03 -22.71
C LYS A 2 -23.86 9.02 -22.86
N GLU A 3 -23.31 10.22 -22.86
CA GLU A 3 -21.94 10.46 -22.43
C GLU A 3 -21.79 9.86 -21.03
N LEU A 4 -21.13 8.72 -20.94
CA LEU A 4 -20.47 8.28 -19.73
C LEU A 4 -18.98 8.26 -20.05
N LEU A 5 -18.38 9.44 -19.84
CA LEU A 5 -16.96 9.74 -19.65
C LEU A 5 -16.06 8.49 -19.60
N ARG A 6 -15.39 8.18 -20.71
CA ARG A 6 -14.32 7.19 -20.79
C ARG A 6 -13.15 7.59 -19.87
N PRO A 7 -12.82 6.85 -18.80
CA PRO A 7 -11.60 7.12 -18.02
C PRO A 7 -10.40 6.46 -18.72
N ALA A 8 -9.84 7.11 -19.75
CA ALA A 8 -8.75 6.52 -20.54
C ALA A 8 -7.46 7.35 -20.61
N LYS A 9 -7.46 8.64 -20.25
CA LYS A 9 -6.25 9.50 -20.34
C LYS A 9 -5.64 9.91 -18.99
N THR A 10 -6.36 9.77 -17.89
CA THR A 10 -5.91 10.19 -16.55
C THR A 10 -5.36 9.05 -15.70
N ARG A 11 -5.49 7.79 -16.12
CA ARG A 11 -5.10 6.62 -15.32
C ARG A 11 -3.61 6.63 -14.97
N PHE A 12 -2.74 7.01 -15.92
CA PHE A 12 -1.31 7.19 -15.67
C PHE A 12 -1.01 8.36 -14.74
N ALA A 13 -1.71 9.49 -14.89
CA ALA A 13 -1.55 10.66 -14.04
C ALA A 13 -2.02 10.40 -12.59
N THR A 14 -3.18 9.76 -12.42
CA THR A 14 -3.73 9.38 -11.11
C THR A 14 -2.80 8.42 -10.38
N ILE A 15 -2.30 7.42 -11.10
CA ILE A 15 -1.30 6.48 -10.58
C ILE A 15 -0.03 7.24 -10.16
N PHE A 16 0.51 8.09 -11.03
CA PHE A 16 1.72 8.85 -10.76
C PHE A 16 1.57 9.77 -9.54
N ILE A 17 0.45 10.49 -9.45
CA ILE A 17 0.11 11.35 -8.30
C ILE A 17 -0.05 10.50 -7.03
N MET A 18 -0.72 9.35 -7.11
CA MET A 18 -0.89 8.43 -5.98
C MET A 18 0.45 7.89 -5.48
N PHE A 19 1.35 7.50 -6.38
CA PHE A 19 2.70 7.10 -6.03
C PHE A 19 3.54 8.26 -5.48
N SER A 20 3.40 9.48 -6.03
CA SER A 20 4.05 10.68 -5.50
C SER A 20 3.58 10.99 -4.08
N ARG A 21 2.28 10.82 -3.79
CA ARG A 21 1.70 10.95 -2.44
C ARG A 21 2.25 9.89 -1.50
N ILE A 22 2.25 8.62 -1.91
CA ILE A 22 2.80 7.51 -1.10
C ILE A 22 4.29 7.75 -0.84
N TYR A 23 5.06 8.17 -1.84
CA TYR A 23 6.48 8.46 -1.70
C TYR A 23 6.74 9.65 -0.76
N THR A 24 5.98 10.74 -0.92
CA THR A 24 6.07 11.92 -0.05
C THR A 24 5.67 11.60 1.40
N GLN A 25 4.63 10.79 1.59
CA GLN A 25 4.13 10.39 2.92
C GLN A 25 4.74 9.09 3.44
N LYS A 26 5.75 8.51 2.79
CA LYS A 26 6.28 7.17 3.10
C LYS A 26 6.74 7.04 4.55
N ARG A 27 7.41 8.07 5.08
CA ARG A 27 7.86 8.12 6.49
C ARG A 27 6.69 8.15 7.47
N ASN A 28 5.62 8.87 7.13
CA ASN A 28 4.41 8.95 7.95
C ASN A 28 3.64 7.62 7.91
N LEU A 29 3.56 6.98 6.74
CA LEU A 29 2.98 5.65 6.60
C LEU A 29 3.76 4.61 7.41
N ARG A 30 5.09 4.61 7.33
CA ARG A 30 5.91 3.72 8.16
C ARG A 30 5.66 3.97 9.64
N LYS A 31 5.71 5.23 10.08
CA LYS A 31 5.42 5.61 11.47
C LYS A 31 4.04 5.13 11.90
N MET A 32 3.02 5.22 11.05
CA MET A 32 1.69 4.69 11.35
C MET A 32 1.78 3.18 11.64
N PHE A 33 2.35 2.38 10.73
CA PHE A 33 2.44 0.92 10.88
C PHE A 33 3.44 0.41 11.91
N THR A 34 4.40 1.23 12.34
CA THR A 34 5.37 0.89 13.40
C THR A 34 5.11 1.62 14.71
N SER A 35 4.06 2.44 14.79
CA SER A 35 3.74 3.20 16.00
C SER A 35 3.29 2.27 17.12
N GLU A 36 3.60 2.66 18.36
CA GLU A 36 3.04 2.03 19.56
C GLU A 36 1.51 2.07 19.55
N VAL A 37 0.91 3.10 18.94
CA VAL A 37 -0.54 3.23 18.77
C VAL A 37 -1.11 2.09 17.93
N LEU A 38 -0.49 1.75 16.80
CA LEU A 38 -0.94 0.59 16.03
C LEU A 38 -0.61 -0.72 16.75
N ALA A 39 0.56 -0.83 17.40
CA ALA A 39 0.98 -2.03 18.14
C ALA A 39 0.07 -2.34 19.36
N THR A 40 -0.53 -1.33 19.97
CA THR A 40 -1.46 -1.47 21.11
C THR A 40 -2.93 -1.57 20.68
N SER A 41 -3.23 -1.25 19.42
CA SER A 41 -4.59 -1.33 18.87
C SER A 41 -5.16 -2.76 18.91
N LYS A 42 -6.50 -2.85 18.93
CA LYS A 42 -7.23 -4.13 18.83
C LYS A 42 -6.75 -4.97 17.64
N TRP A 43 -6.47 -4.31 16.51
CA TRP A 43 -6.00 -4.94 15.27
C TRP A 43 -4.60 -5.55 15.39
N ALA A 44 -3.69 -4.97 16.15
CA ALA A 44 -2.37 -5.58 16.38
C ALA A 44 -2.41 -6.74 17.38
N LYS A 45 -3.39 -6.75 18.29
CA LYS A 45 -3.63 -7.89 19.21
C LYS A 45 -4.30 -9.06 18.50
N GLU A 46 -5.08 -8.78 17.47
CA GLU A 46 -5.77 -9.79 16.67
C GLU A 46 -4.84 -10.49 15.66
N ARG A 47 -4.98 -11.83 15.56
CA ARG A 47 -4.14 -12.64 14.68
C ARG A 47 -4.32 -12.26 13.20
N VAL A 48 -5.54 -11.91 12.81
CA VAL A 48 -5.87 -11.45 11.45
C VAL A 48 -5.22 -10.10 11.17
N GLY A 49 -5.35 -9.13 12.09
CA GLY A 49 -4.78 -7.80 11.89
C GLY A 49 -3.25 -7.79 11.80
N ARG A 50 -2.55 -8.66 12.55
CA ARG A 50 -1.09 -8.88 12.36
C ARG A 50 -0.74 -9.45 10.99
N LYS A 51 -1.54 -10.41 10.51
CA LYS A 51 -1.33 -11.01 9.19
C LYS A 51 -1.63 -10.03 8.05
N VAL A 52 -2.52 -9.06 8.25
CA VAL A 52 -2.81 -7.97 7.30
C VAL A 52 -1.72 -6.90 7.30
N SER A 53 -1.19 -6.54 8.47
CA SER A 53 -0.17 -5.47 8.58
C SER A 53 1.18 -5.88 7.98
N TRP A 54 1.53 -7.17 8.06
CA TRP A 54 2.83 -7.66 7.60
C TRP A 54 3.10 -7.45 6.09
N PRO A 55 2.19 -7.82 5.16
CA PRO A 55 2.34 -7.51 3.75
C PRO A 55 2.46 -6.01 3.45
N LEU A 56 1.70 -5.16 4.18
CA LEU A 56 1.73 -3.70 3.98
C LEU A 56 3.07 -3.10 4.42
N VAL A 57 3.61 -3.52 5.56
CA VAL A 57 4.95 -3.13 6.03
C VAL A 57 6.03 -3.55 5.03
N ARG A 58 5.89 -4.73 4.39
CA ARG A 58 6.83 -5.20 3.37
C ARG A 58 6.83 -4.32 2.12
N VAL A 59 5.67 -3.88 1.65
CA VAL A 59 5.56 -2.93 0.53
C VAL A 59 6.18 -1.59 0.88
N LEU A 60 5.90 -1.06 2.07
CA LEU A 60 6.47 0.22 2.53
C LEU A 60 8.00 0.17 2.63
N ARG A 61 8.57 -0.94 3.13
CA ARG A 61 10.02 -1.16 3.18
C ARG A 61 10.66 -1.14 1.79
N LEU A 62 9.98 -1.68 0.78
CA LEU A 62 10.47 -1.65 -0.61
C LEU A 62 10.49 -0.22 -1.18
N VAL A 63 9.48 0.58 -0.86
CA VAL A 63 9.38 2.00 -1.27
C VAL A 63 10.34 2.92 -0.50
N ASP A 64 10.76 2.50 0.69
CA ASP A 64 11.69 3.24 1.55
C ASP A 64 13.15 3.16 1.13
N GLY A 65 13.54 2.22 0.26
CA GLY A 65 14.89 2.18 -0.30
C GLY A 65 15.31 3.55 -0.86
N GLU A 66 16.53 3.98 -0.55
CA GLU A 66 17.10 5.28 -0.99
C GLU A 66 16.98 5.46 -2.52
N ARG A 67 17.10 4.37 -3.28
CA ARG A 67 16.74 4.35 -4.72
C ARG A 67 15.26 4.06 -4.88
N LYS A 68 14.57 4.96 -5.60
CA LYS A 68 13.21 4.74 -6.10
C LYS A 68 13.19 3.41 -6.86
N PRO A 69 12.47 2.38 -6.37
CA PRO A 69 12.48 1.07 -7.02
C PRO A 69 11.78 1.16 -8.37
N PRO A 70 12.11 0.26 -9.32
CA PRO A 70 11.39 0.16 -10.57
C PRO A 70 9.89 0.00 -10.31
N MET A 71 9.07 0.73 -11.06
CA MET A 71 7.62 0.76 -10.87
C MET A 71 7.00 -0.65 -10.90
N GLY A 72 7.51 -1.54 -11.76
CA GLY A 72 7.07 -2.94 -11.84
C GLY A 72 7.22 -3.70 -10.52
N ASN A 73 8.30 -3.48 -9.77
CA ASN A 73 8.55 -4.14 -8.49
C ASN A 73 7.57 -3.67 -7.42
N ILE A 74 7.17 -2.40 -7.45
CA ILE A 74 6.18 -1.86 -6.50
C ILE A 74 4.82 -2.47 -6.78
N TYR A 75 4.41 -2.54 -8.05
CA TYR A 75 3.15 -3.17 -8.43
C TYR A 75 3.10 -4.64 -8.03
N GLU A 76 4.17 -5.38 -8.28
CA GLU A 76 4.27 -6.78 -7.88
C GLU A 76 4.17 -6.95 -6.36
N ALA A 77 4.87 -6.11 -5.59
CA ALA A 77 4.79 -6.15 -4.13
C ALA A 77 3.39 -5.81 -3.60
N MET A 78 2.72 -4.82 -4.23
CA MET A 78 1.34 -4.46 -3.90
C MET A 78 0.36 -5.58 -4.23
N ASP A 79 0.54 -6.25 -5.37
CA ASP A 79 -0.32 -7.34 -5.81
C ASP A 79 -0.20 -8.54 -4.88
N ARG A 80 1.04 -8.94 -4.55
CA ARG A 80 1.32 -9.96 -3.53
C ARG A 80 0.73 -9.60 -2.17
N ALA A 81 0.73 -8.32 -1.79
CA ALA A 81 0.12 -7.88 -0.54
C ALA A 81 -1.40 -8.02 -0.56
N LYS A 82 -2.05 -7.65 -1.68
CA LYS A 82 -3.50 -7.83 -1.86
C LYS A 82 -3.87 -9.30 -1.81
N GLU A 83 -3.15 -10.18 -2.50
CA GLU A 83 -3.40 -11.62 -2.46
C GLU A 83 -3.23 -12.19 -1.05
N ALA A 84 -2.15 -11.82 -0.35
CA ALA A 84 -1.89 -12.28 1.01
C ALA A 84 -3.02 -11.89 1.95
N ILE A 85 -3.56 -10.67 1.82
CA ILE A 85 -4.71 -10.20 2.60
C ILE A 85 -5.98 -10.94 2.19
N ALA A 86 -6.25 -11.09 0.90
CA ALA A 86 -7.45 -11.77 0.39
C ALA A 86 -7.53 -13.22 0.89
N ARG A 87 -6.39 -13.92 1.00
CA ARG A 87 -6.31 -15.28 1.57
C ARG A 87 -6.66 -15.36 3.05
N LEU A 88 -6.70 -14.26 3.79
CA LEU A 88 -7.08 -14.24 5.20
C LEU A 88 -8.59 -14.18 5.44
N PHE A 89 -9.35 -13.79 4.41
CA PHE A 89 -10.81 -13.63 4.45
C PHE A 89 -11.54 -14.64 3.56
N LYS A 90 -10.83 -15.67 3.12
CA LYS A 90 -11.33 -16.75 2.27
C LYS A 90 -11.59 -17.97 3.13
#